data_AF-P16031-F1
#
_entry.id   AF-P16031-F1
#
_cell.length_a   1.000
_cell.length_b   1.000
_cell.length_c   1.000
_cell.angle_alpha   90.00
_cell.angle_beta   90.00
_cell.angle_gamma   90.00
#
_symmetry.space_group_name_H-M   'P 1'
#
loop_
_entity.id
_entity.type
_entity.pdbx_description
1 polymer ?
#
loop_
_entity_poly.entity_id
_entity_poly.type
_entity_poly.pdbx_seq_one_letter_code
_entity_poly.pdbx_strand_id
1 'polypeptide(L)'
;MASSIMALSSTAAVAAVAAPSKTGNSNVVSAFTGLKSMAQFPSSKTMSNAGAEWEQKTTSNGSRVRCMQVWPPYANKKFETLSYLPRLTPEQLVKEVEYLLKNKWVPCLEFEEDGEIKRVYGNSPGYYDGRYWVMWKLPMFGCTEASQVLNEVNECAKAYPNAFIRVIGFDNVRQVQCISFIVHKPEYN
;
A
#
# COMPACT_ATOMS: atom_id res chain seq x y z
N MET A 1 20.04 -55.23 -3.27
CA MET A 1 19.10 -54.44 -2.45
C MET A 1 18.83 -53.17 -3.25
N ALA A 2 17.99 -53.26 -4.30
CA ALA A 2 16.57 -52.85 -4.34
C ALA A 2 16.42 -51.34 -4.04
N SER A 3 15.78 -50.49 -4.84
CA SER A 3 14.98 -50.57 -6.07
C SER A 3 14.76 -49.09 -6.47
N SER A 4 14.91 -48.63 -7.71
CA SER A 4 13.96 -48.68 -8.83
C SER A 4 13.64 -47.27 -9.34
N ILE A 5 13.77 -47.13 -10.65
CA ILE A 5 13.55 -46.00 -11.54
C ILE A 5 12.04 -45.80 -11.81
N MET A 6 11.57 -44.54 -11.93
CA MET A 6 10.46 -44.10 -12.79
C MET A 6 10.83 -42.69 -13.29
N ALA A 7 11.14 -42.38 -14.55
CA ALA A 7 10.54 -42.65 -15.87
C ALA A 7 9.36 -41.73 -16.24
N LEU A 8 9.61 -40.88 -17.27
CA LEU A 8 8.71 -40.43 -18.35
C LEU A 8 7.53 -39.51 -17.96
N SER A 9 7.01 -38.57 -18.76
CA SER A 9 7.42 -37.87 -19.98
C SER A 9 6.28 -36.86 -20.31
N SER A 10 6.63 -35.61 -20.60
CA SER A 10 5.99 -34.62 -21.52
C SER A 10 4.54 -34.78 -22.01
N THR A 11 3.75 -33.71 -21.82
CA THR A 11 2.63 -33.22 -22.67
C THR A 11 2.44 -31.73 -22.33
N ALA A 12 2.11 -30.74 -23.16
CA ALA A 12 1.98 -30.56 -24.60
C ALA A 12 2.02 -29.02 -24.81
N ALA A 13 2.61 -28.55 -25.90
CA ALA A 13 2.60 -27.13 -26.29
C ALA A 13 1.27 -26.78 -26.98
N VAL A 14 0.72 -25.60 -26.67
CA VAL A 14 -0.34 -24.94 -27.46
C VAL A 14 0.22 -23.66 -28.07
N ALA A 15 0.12 -23.56 -29.39
CA ALA A 15 0.59 -22.46 -30.21
C ALA A 15 -0.56 -21.88 -31.05
N ALA A 16 -0.40 -20.59 -31.40
CA ALA A 16 -1.23 -19.76 -32.29
C ALA A 16 -2.61 -19.39 -31.72
N VAL A 17 -3.10 -18.15 -31.83
CA VAL A 17 -3.31 -17.41 -33.08
C VAL A 17 -3.21 -15.89 -32.86
N ALA A 18 -2.71 -15.19 -33.87
CA ALA A 18 -2.56 -13.74 -33.93
C ALA A 18 -3.84 -13.01 -34.36
N ALA A 19 -3.98 -11.75 -33.91
CA ALA A 19 -4.33 -10.52 -34.66
C ALA A 19 -5.20 -9.54 -33.82
N PRO A 20 -4.94 -8.22 -33.85
CA PRO A 20 -5.56 -7.26 -32.93
C PRO A 20 -6.74 -6.50 -33.55
N SER A 21 -7.70 -6.09 -32.72
CA SER A 21 -8.73 -5.11 -33.07
C SER A 21 -8.95 -4.12 -31.92
N LYS A 22 -8.71 -2.84 -32.21
CA LYS A 22 -9.11 -1.68 -31.41
C LYS A 22 -10.64 -1.61 -31.34
N THR A 23 -11.22 -1.47 -30.15
CA THR A 23 -12.37 -0.59 -29.81
C THR A 23 -12.93 -0.89 -28.42
N GLY A 24 -13.21 0.16 -27.65
CA GLY A 24 -14.31 0.14 -26.66
C GLY A 24 -13.99 -0.31 -25.23
N ASN A 25 -13.47 0.60 -24.40
CA ASN A 25 -14.31 1.08 -23.28
C ASN A 25 -13.75 2.40 -22.76
N SER A 26 -14.33 3.47 -23.28
CA SER A 26 -14.20 4.80 -22.73
C SER A 26 -14.94 4.85 -21.38
N ASN A 27 -14.23 5.07 -20.28
CA ASN A 27 -14.83 5.68 -19.10
C ASN A 27 -15.11 7.15 -19.42
N VAL A 28 -16.15 7.40 -20.21
CA VAL A 28 -16.75 8.72 -20.38
C VAL A 28 -17.50 9.04 -19.08
N VAL A 29 -16.81 9.69 -18.15
CA VAL A 29 -17.47 10.41 -17.07
C VAL A 29 -18.31 11.52 -17.70
N SER A 30 -19.63 11.36 -17.61
CA SER A 30 -20.62 12.32 -18.11
C SER A 30 -20.29 13.76 -17.69
N ALA A 31 -20.41 14.68 -18.65
CA ALA A 31 -20.25 16.11 -18.43
C ALA A 31 -21.35 16.60 -17.48
N PHE A 32 -20.96 17.24 -16.38
CA PHE A 32 -21.89 17.89 -15.47
C PHE A 32 -22.42 19.16 -16.09
N THR A 33 -23.72 19.15 -16.38
CA THR A 33 -24.52 20.33 -16.68
C THR A 33 -24.60 21.18 -15.41
N GLY A 34 -23.96 22.34 -15.44
CA GLY A 34 -23.64 23.17 -14.29
C GLY A 34 -24.79 23.49 -13.31
N LEU A 35 -24.40 23.82 -12.08
CA LEU A 35 -25.24 24.62 -11.17
C LEU A 35 -25.51 25.96 -11.83
N LYS A 36 -26.68 26.09 -12.47
CA LYS A 36 -27.22 27.38 -12.87
C LYS A 36 -27.56 28.14 -11.59
N SER A 37 -26.74 29.13 -11.24
CA SER A 37 -27.16 30.22 -10.36
C SER A 37 -28.23 31.01 -11.11
N MET A 38 -29.50 30.65 -10.92
CA MET A 38 -30.61 31.56 -11.19
C MET A 38 -30.72 32.53 -10.01
N ALA A 39 -29.84 33.53 -9.95
CA ALA A 39 -30.11 34.75 -9.22
C ALA A 39 -30.65 35.78 -10.23
N GLN A 40 -31.92 35.61 -10.63
CA GLN A 40 -32.69 36.69 -11.23
C GLN A 40 -33.02 37.70 -10.12
N PHE A 41 -32.22 38.74 -10.00
CA PHE A 41 -32.69 40.02 -9.50
C PHE A 41 -32.03 41.14 -10.32
N PRO A 42 -32.76 41.78 -11.23
CA PRO A 42 -32.31 43.00 -11.87
C PRO A 42 -32.71 44.17 -10.97
N SER A 43 -31.78 44.85 -10.33
CA SER A 43 -32.03 46.22 -9.89
C SER A 43 -30.74 47.00 -9.68
N SER A 44 -30.41 47.80 -10.70
CA SER A 44 -29.85 49.15 -10.60
C SER A 44 -29.08 49.50 -9.32
N LYS A 45 -27.74 49.40 -9.34
CA LYS A 45 -26.88 50.43 -8.75
C LYS A 45 -25.60 50.60 -9.57
N THR A 46 -25.51 51.76 -10.20
CA THR A 46 -24.31 52.36 -10.76
C THR A 46 -23.26 52.50 -9.65
N MET A 47 -22.19 51.70 -9.68
CA MET A 47 -20.98 51.97 -8.90
C MET A 47 -19.82 52.25 -9.85
N SER A 48 -19.50 53.52 -9.96
CA SER A 48 -18.29 54.05 -10.60
C SER A 48 -17.06 53.79 -9.72
N ASN A 49 -15.97 53.39 -10.39
CA ASN A 49 -14.55 53.60 -10.07
C ASN A 49 -13.92 52.87 -8.86
N ALA A 50 -12.83 52.17 -9.18
CA ALA A 50 -11.76 51.62 -8.34
C ALA A 50 -12.07 50.45 -7.36
N GLY A 51 -13.29 50.30 -6.85
CA GLY A 51 -13.64 49.18 -5.94
C GLY A 51 -13.93 47.85 -6.64
N ALA A 52 -14.46 47.90 -7.87
CA ALA A 52 -14.91 46.73 -8.63
C ALA A 52 -13.78 45.90 -9.26
N GLU A 53 -12.55 46.42 -9.31
CA GLU A 53 -11.39 45.77 -9.94
C GLU A 53 -10.78 44.66 -9.06
N TRP A 54 -10.98 44.73 -7.73
CA TRP A 54 -10.54 43.67 -6.81
C TRP A 54 -11.55 42.53 -6.69
N GLU A 55 -12.85 42.78 -6.91
CA GLU A 55 -13.89 41.74 -6.94
C GLU A 55 -13.85 40.89 -8.23
N GLN A 56 -13.35 41.46 -9.33
CA GLN A 56 -13.17 40.74 -10.61
C GLN A 56 -11.98 39.77 -10.62
N LYS A 57 -11.09 39.83 -9.63
CA LYS A 57 -10.02 38.83 -9.40
C LYS A 57 -10.47 37.69 -8.49
N THR A 58 -11.77 37.52 -8.29
CA THR A 58 -12.29 36.27 -7.75
C THR A 58 -11.98 35.16 -8.75
N THR A 59 -11.02 34.30 -8.38
CA THR A 59 -10.68 33.11 -9.15
C THR A 59 -11.93 32.26 -9.23
N SER A 60 -12.66 32.37 -10.34
CA SER A 60 -13.77 31.49 -10.65
C SER A 60 -13.21 30.09 -10.78
N ASN A 61 -13.37 29.32 -9.71
CA ASN A 61 -13.12 27.88 -9.66
C ASN A 61 -14.07 27.08 -10.60
N GLY A 62 -14.81 27.75 -11.48
CA GLY A 62 -15.63 27.15 -12.53
C GLY A 62 -14.80 26.28 -13.48
N SER A 63 -15.09 24.98 -13.48
CA SER A 63 -14.46 23.86 -14.20
C SER A 63 -13.21 23.21 -13.58
N ARG A 64 -12.38 23.93 -12.80
CA ARG A 64 -11.13 23.37 -12.22
C ARG A 64 -11.30 22.69 -10.84
N VAL A 65 -12.46 22.80 -10.21
CA VAL A 65 -12.74 22.16 -8.89
C VAL A 65 -12.65 20.64 -8.94
N ARG A 66 -12.85 20.01 -10.11
CA ARG A 66 -12.69 18.55 -10.27
C ARG A 66 -11.24 18.06 -10.30
N CYS A 67 -10.26 18.96 -10.36
CA CYS A 67 -8.84 18.59 -10.29
C CYS A 67 -8.35 18.40 -8.84
N MET A 68 -9.10 18.89 -7.86
CA MET A 68 -8.79 18.70 -6.45
C MET A 68 -9.38 17.38 -5.98
N GLN A 69 -8.51 16.42 -5.66
CA GLN A 69 -8.90 15.18 -5.01
C GLN A 69 -8.83 15.35 -3.49
N VAL A 70 -9.80 14.79 -2.78
CA VAL A 70 -9.80 14.76 -1.31
C VAL A 70 -9.11 13.47 -0.86
N TRP A 71 -8.14 13.57 0.05
CA TRP A 71 -7.48 12.40 0.61
C TRP A 71 -8.49 11.54 1.39
N PRO A 72 -8.59 10.22 1.15
CA PRO A 72 -9.56 9.37 1.84
C PRO A 72 -9.28 9.29 3.35
N PRO A 73 -10.21 9.74 4.21
CA PRO A 73 -10.02 9.71 5.66
C PRO A 73 -10.36 8.35 6.30
N TYR A 74 -11.08 7.49 5.59
CA TYR A 74 -11.52 6.17 6.06
C TYR A 74 -10.89 5.05 5.22
N ALA A 75 -10.75 3.85 5.81
CA ALA A 75 -10.22 2.65 5.16
C ALA A 75 -8.82 2.81 4.49
N ASN A 76 -8.04 3.78 4.94
CA ASN A 76 -6.73 4.12 4.36
C ASN A 76 -5.61 4.11 5.42
N LYS A 77 -5.70 3.17 6.37
CA LYS A 77 -4.70 3.00 7.44
C LYS A 77 -3.32 2.64 6.85
N LYS A 78 -2.27 3.09 7.53
CA LYS A 78 -0.87 2.99 7.09
C LYS A 78 -0.06 2.18 8.08
N PHE A 79 1.03 1.60 7.58
CA PHE A 79 1.89 0.65 8.29
C PHE A 79 3.36 1.07 8.11
N GLU A 80 3.63 2.36 8.33
CA GLU A 80 4.97 2.95 8.19
C GLU A 80 5.56 2.84 6.77
N THR A 81 6.87 2.59 6.66
CA THR A 81 7.64 2.59 5.41
C THR A 81 7.01 1.68 4.33
N LEU A 82 7.01 2.17 3.09
CA LEU A 82 6.41 1.53 1.90
C LEU A 82 4.86 1.46 1.88
N SER A 83 4.16 1.75 2.98
CA SER A 83 2.69 1.55 3.05
C SER A 83 1.83 2.58 2.29
N TYR A 84 2.45 3.63 1.74
CA TYR A 84 1.82 4.58 0.83
C TYR A 84 1.94 4.18 -0.65
N LEU A 85 2.82 3.23 -0.97
CA LEU A 85 2.98 2.70 -2.31
C LEU A 85 1.84 1.70 -2.61
N PRO A 86 1.61 1.37 -3.90
CA PRO A 86 0.80 0.22 -4.26
C PRO A 86 1.31 -1.06 -3.57
N ARG A 87 0.42 -2.05 -3.39
CA ARG A 87 0.78 -3.36 -2.82
C ARG A 87 1.96 -3.94 -3.59
N LEU A 88 3.04 -4.27 -2.87
CA LEU A 88 4.25 -4.82 -3.48
C LEU A 88 3.96 -6.19 -4.08
N THR A 89 4.46 -6.43 -5.29
CA THR A 89 4.41 -7.76 -5.91
C THR A 89 5.41 -8.70 -5.21
N PRO A 90 5.25 -10.04 -5.32
CA PRO A 90 6.22 -10.98 -4.77
C PRO A 90 7.66 -10.70 -5.22
N GLU A 91 7.87 -10.29 -6.48
CA GLU A 91 9.18 -9.97 -7.02
C GLU A 91 9.76 -8.68 -6.41
N GLN A 92 8.91 -7.71 -6.06
CA GLN A 92 9.33 -6.51 -5.35
C GLN A 92 9.67 -6.84 -3.89
N LEU A 93 8.88 -7.69 -3.23
CA LEU A 93 9.18 -8.15 -1.87
C LEU A 93 10.54 -8.87 -1.79
N VAL A 94 10.84 -9.72 -2.78
CA VAL A 94 12.18 -10.35 -2.91
C VAL A 94 13.27 -9.30 -2.93
N LYS A 95 13.13 -8.22 -3.72
CA LYS A 95 14.14 -7.14 -3.82
C LYS A 95 14.35 -6.40 -2.49
N GLU A 96 13.28 -6.14 -1.74
CA GLU A 96 13.40 -5.49 -0.41
C GLU A 96 14.13 -6.41 0.59
N VAL A 97 13.85 -7.71 0.54
CA VAL A 97 14.57 -8.71 1.36
C VAL A 97 16.03 -8.85 0.91
N GLU A 98 16.31 -8.88 -0.40
CA GLU A 98 17.68 -8.89 -0.92
C GLU A 98 18.46 -7.65 -0.47
N TYR A 99 17.83 -6.48 -0.44
CA TYR A 99 18.44 -5.27 0.11
C TYR A 99 18.81 -5.43 1.59
N LEU A 100 17.91 -5.98 2.41
CA LEU A 100 18.16 -6.29 3.81
C LEU A 100 19.39 -7.22 3.96
N LEU A 101 19.44 -8.32 3.18
CA LEU A 101 20.52 -9.30 3.21
C LEU A 101 21.86 -8.73 2.70
N LYS A 102 21.81 -7.86 1.69
CA LYS A 102 23.00 -7.17 1.16
C LYS A 102 23.64 -6.25 2.21
N ASN A 103 22.83 -5.61 3.04
CA ASN A 103 23.31 -4.79 4.16
C ASN A 103 23.73 -5.61 5.39
N LYS A 104 23.72 -6.94 5.32
CA LYS A 104 24.07 -7.85 6.43
C LYS A 104 23.18 -7.69 7.66
N TRP A 105 21.95 -7.24 7.45
CA TRP A 105 20.94 -7.22 8.50
C TRP A 105 20.28 -8.59 8.63
N VAL A 106 19.77 -8.90 9.82
CA VAL A 106 19.10 -10.18 10.11
C VAL A 106 17.60 -10.02 9.92
N PRO A 107 16.96 -10.71 8.96
CA PRO A 107 15.53 -10.61 8.76
C PRO A 107 14.77 -11.34 9.86
N CYS A 108 13.61 -10.80 10.23
CA CYS A 108 12.66 -11.41 11.16
C CYS A 108 11.24 -11.06 10.70
N LEU A 109 10.28 -11.92 11.05
CA LEU A 109 8.87 -11.70 10.76
C LEU A 109 8.14 -11.41 12.07
N GLU A 110 7.17 -10.52 12.00
CA GLU A 110 6.23 -10.28 13.09
C GLU A 110 4.81 -10.21 12.54
N PHE A 111 3.85 -10.66 13.34
CA PHE A 111 2.44 -10.68 12.98
C PHE A 111 1.54 -10.20 14.13
N GLU A 112 0.38 -9.65 13.76
CA GLU A 112 -0.59 -9.08 14.70
C GLU A 112 -1.97 -9.06 14.06
N GLU A 113 -3.04 -9.26 14.84
CA GLU A 113 -4.42 -9.27 14.32
C GLU A 113 -4.99 -7.85 14.18
N ASP A 114 -4.70 -6.97 15.13
CA ASP A 114 -5.22 -5.59 15.15
C ASP A 114 -4.48 -4.66 14.19
N GLY A 115 -3.14 -4.74 14.14
CA GLY A 115 -2.28 -3.90 13.31
C GLY A 115 -2.28 -2.40 13.67
N GLU A 116 -2.71 -2.02 14.88
CA GLU A 116 -2.96 -0.62 15.28
C GLU A 116 -2.22 -0.19 16.55
N ILE A 117 -1.73 1.06 16.55
CA ILE A 117 -1.18 1.70 17.75
C ILE A 117 -2.34 2.26 18.58
N LYS A 118 -2.35 1.93 19.88
CA LYS A 118 -3.40 2.34 20.83
C LYS A 118 -2.78 3.00 22.07
N ARG A 119 -3.63 3.57 22.92
CA ARG A 119 -3.27 4.08 24.26
C ARG A 119 -4.32 3.59 25.25
N VAL A 120 -4.11 2.39 25.77
CA VAL A 120 -4.99 1.69 26.71
C VAL A 120 -4.39 1.73 28.12
N TYR A 121 -3.09 1.46 28.27
CA TYR A 121 -2.47 1.28 29.58
C TYR A 121 -1.66 2.49 30.07
N GLY A 122 -1.47 3.50 29.21
CA GLY A 122 -0.75 4.71 29.56
C GLY A 122 -0.89 5.82 28.52
N ASN A 123 -0.65 7.06 28.95
CA ASN A 123 -0.75 8.26 28.11
C ASN A 123 0.42 9.25 28.32
N SER A 124 1.49 8.82 28.99
CA SER A 124 2.70 9.63 29.16
C SER A 124 3.42 9.83 27.82
N PRO A 125 4.21 10.92 27.66
CA PRO A 125 5.00 11.14 26.45
C PRO A 125 5.89 9.94 26.11
N GLY A 126 5.80 9.43 24.88
CA GLY A 126 6.58 8.28 24.40
C GLY A 126 5.98 6.89 24.69
N TYR A 127 4.88 6.81 25.46
CA TYR A 127 4.17 5.56 25.70
C TYR A 127 3.04 5.34 24.69
N TYR A 128 3.06 4.15 24.08
CA TYR A 128 2.03 3.67 23.16
C TYR A 128 1.95 2.14 23.22
N ASP A 129 0.73 1.62 23.11
CA ASP A 129 0.40 0.20 23.01
C ASP A 129 0.34 -0.23 21.54
N GLY A 130 0.54 -1.51 21.25
CA GLY A 130 0.48 -2.05 19.87
C GLY A 130 1.72 -1.78 19.00
N ARG A 131 2.81 -1.23 19.58
CA ARG A 131 4.10 -1.09 18.88
C ARG A 131 4.76 -2.44 18.61
N TYR A 132 4.73 -3.31 19.61
CA TYR A 132 5.24 -4.68 19.51
C TYR A 132 4.17 -5.58 18.91
N TRP A 133 4.59 -6.38 17.95
CA TRP A 133 3.82 -7.46 17.34
C TRP A 133 4.41 -8.79 17.79
N VAL A 134 3.69 -9.89 17.57
CA VAL A 134 4.17 -11.22 17.95
C VAL A 134 5.25 -11.68 16.98
N MET A 135 6.38 -12.12 17.50
CA MET A 135 7.49 -12.65 16.68
C MET A 135 7.09 -13.98 16.04
N TRP A 136 7.29 -14.10 14.73
CA TRP A 136 7.18 -15.38 14.03
C TRP A 136 8.51 -16.13 14.12
N LYS A 137 8.50 -17.26 14.82
CA LYS A 137 9.70 -18.07 15.11
C LYS A 137 10.81 -17.22 15.74
N LEU A 138 11.95 -17.08 15.08
CA LEU A 138 13.14 -16.33 15.53
C LEU A 138 13.72 -15.54 14.35
N PRO A 139 14.55 -14.50 14.59
CA PRO A 139 15.32 -13.87 13.54
C PRO A 139 16.12 -14.92 12.76
N MET A 140 16.11 -14.81 11.44
CA MET A 140 16.69 -15.81 10.53
C MET A 140 18.20 -15.61 10.41
N PHE A 141 18.93 -15.91 11.49
CA PHE A 141 20.38 -15.80 11.54
C PHE A 141 21.04 -16.67 10.47
N GLY A 142 21.98 -16.08 9.71
CA GLY A 142 22.68 -16.78 8.64
C GLY A 142 21.86 -16.98 7.36
N CYS A 143 20.66 -16.42 7.25
CA CYS A 143 19.88 -16.44 6.01
C CYS A 143 20.64 -15.74 4.88
N THR A 144 20.78 -16.41 3.73
CA THR A 144 21.42 -15.85 2.52
C THR A 144 20.46 -15.69 1.36
N GLU A 145 19.32 -16.40 1.39
CA GLU A 145 18.38 -16.47 0.28
C GLU A 145 17.07 -15.76 0.64
N ALA A 146 16.66 -14.78 -0.17
CA ALA A 146 15.39 -14.07 0.05
C ALA A 146 14.17 -15.00 -0.02
N SER A 147 14.24 -16.05 -0.84
CA SER A 147 13.19 -17.07 -0.97
C SER A 147 12.85 -17.75 0.37
N GLN A 148 13.83 -17.94 1.25
CA GLN A 148 13.58 -18.51 2.59
C GLN A 148 12.69 -17.59 3.43
N VAL A 149 12.93 -16.28 3.38
CA VAL A 149 12.10 -15.29 4.10
C VAL A 149 10.68 -15.28 3.55
N LEU A 150 10.52 -15.30 2.22
CA LEU A 150 9.18 -15.35 1.61
C LEU A 150 8.43 -16.65 1.91
N ASN A 151 9.13 -17.79 1.99
CA ASN A 151 8.52 -19.05 2.41
C ASN A 151 7.96 -18.94 3.82
N GLU A 152 8.70 -18.32 4.76
CA GLU A 152 8.22 -18.07 6.11
C GLU A 152 7.04 -17.10 6.16
N VAL A 153 7.00 -16.07 5.28
CA VAL A 153 5.84 -15.18 5.14
C VAL A 153 4.60 -15.97 4.73
N ASN A 154 4.76 -16.87 3.74
CA ASN A 154 3.67 -17.71 3.25
C ASN A 154 3.17 -18.69 4.31
N GLU A 155 4.07 -19.31 5.09
CA GLU A 155 3.69 -20.20 6.20
C GLU A 155 2.98 -19.43 7.32
N CYS A 156 3.45 -18.23 7.66
CA CYS A 156 2.80 -17.36 8.63
C CYS A 156 1.39 -16.95 8.17
N ALA A 157 1.23 -16.56 6.89
CA ALA A 157 -0.06 -16.19 6.31
C ALA A 157 -1.04 -17.37 6.25
N LYS A 158 -0.55 -18.60 6.03
CA LYS A 158 -1.38 -19.81 6.11
C LYS A 158 -1.86 -20.11 7.54
N ALA A 159 -0.97 -19.94 8.53
CA ALA A 159 -1.29 -20.19 9.93
C ALA A 159 -2.23 -19.12 10.52
N TYR A 160 -2.03 -17.86 10.14
CA TYR A 160 -2.76 -16.71 10.64
C TYR A 160 -3.29 -15.84 9.48
N PRO A 161 -4.33 -16.30 8.75
CA PRO A 161 -4.82 -15.62 7.55
C PRO A 161 -5.38 -14.22 7.83
N ASN A 162 -5.90 -14.02 9.05
CA ASN A 162 -6.50 -12.77 9.49
C ASN A 162 -5.49 -11.80 10.14
N ALA A 163 -4.20 -12.14 10.18
CA ALA A 163 -3.17 -11.28 10.77
C ALA A 163 -2.50 -10.39 9.71
N PHE A 164 -2.11 -9.20 10.13
CA PHE A 164 -1.08 -8.41 9.46
C PHE A 164 0.27 -9.09 9.65
N ILE A 165 1.11 -9.09 8.62
CA ILE A 165 2.47 -9.61 8.71
C ILE A 165 3.43 -8.56 8.18
N ARG A 166 4.48 -8.27 8.94
CA ARG A 166 5.57 -7.37 8.54
C ARG A 166 6.90 -8.11 8.57
N VAL A 167 7.79 -7.70 7.68
CA VAL A 167 9.20 -8.11 7.70
C VAL A 167 10.00 -6.97 8.30
N ILE A 168 10.86 -7.31 9.24
CA ILE A 168 11.77 -6.39 9.91
C ILE A 168 13.22 -6.87 9.75
N GLY A 169 14.17 -5.96 9.87
CA GLY A 169 15.60 -6.29 9.77
C GLY A 169 16.42 -5.62 10.86
N PHE A 170 17.25 -6.40 11.54
CA PHE A 170 18.09 -5.94 12.64
C PHE A 170 19.54 -5.78 12.21
N ASP A 171 20.13 -4.65 12.59
CA ASP A 171 21.58 -4.42 12.54
C ASP A 171 22.16 -4.68 13.93
N ASN A 172 22.91 -5.77 14.05
CA ASN A 172 23.52 -6.18 15.31
C ASN A 172 24.72 -5.28 15.71
N VAL A 173 25.35 -4.59 14.77
CA VAL A 173 26.46 -3.67 15.05
C VAL A 173 25.92 -2.39 15.66
N ARG A 174 24.85 -1.84 15.07
CA ARG A 174 24.20 -0.61 15.56
C ARG A 174 23.17 -0.86 16.66
N GLN A 175 22.80 -2.12 16.91
CA GLN A 175 21.76 -2.54 17.86
C GLN A 175 20.40 -1.90 17.60
N VAL A 176 19.99 -1.80 16.34
CA VAL A 176 18.73 -1.18 15.93
C VAL A 176 17.99 -2.01 14.89
N GLN A 177 16.67 -1.84 14.86
CA GLN A 177 15.86 -2.27 13.72
C GLN A 177 16.01 -1.23 12.60
N CYS A 178 16.62 -1.65 11.48
CA CYS A 178 16.95 -0.76 10.36
C CYS A 178 15.85 -0.69 9.29
N ILE A 179 14.96 -1.69 9.25
CA ILE A 179 13.90 -1.77 8.25
C ILE A 179 12.66 -2.43 8.86
N SER A 180 11.49 -1.98 8.39
CA SER A 180 10.17 -2.50 8.74
C SER A 180 9.21 -2.19 7.59
N PHE A 181 8.61 -3.21 6.99
CA PHE A 181 7.59 -3.02 5.96
C PHE A 181 6.54 -4.13 6.01
N ILE A 182 5.30 -3.77 5.67
CA ILE A 182 4.17 -4.70 5.63
C ILE A 182 4.27 -5.62 4.40
N VAL A 183 4.03 -6.92 4.59
CA VAL A 183 4.07 -7.93 3.52
C VAL A 183 2.73 -8.63 3.29
N HIS A 184 1.91 -8.76 4.34
CA HIS A 184 0.56 -9.32 4.26
C HIS A 184 -0.43 -8.43 5.01
N LYS A 185 -1.62 -8.26 4.44
CA LYS A 185 -2.75 -7.59 5.09
C LYS A 185 -3.95 -8.54 4.98
N PRO A 186 -4.72 -8.73 6.06
CA PRO A 186 -5.94 -9.52 6.00
C PRO A 186 -6.95 -8.86 5.07
N GLU A 187 -7.72 -9.67 4.36
CA GLU A 187 -8.86 -9.24 3.57
C GLU A 187 -10.08 -9.20 4.48
N TYR A 188 -10.47 -8.01 4.93
CA TYR A 188 -11.76 -7.82 5.59
C TYR A 188 -12.82 -7.63 4.49
N ASN A 189 -13.82 -8.50 4.49
CA ASN A 189 -15.03 -8.37 3.66
C ASN A 189 -15.90 -7.19 4.12
#